data_AF-A0A7K5W5T4-F1
#
_entry.id   AF-A0A7K5W5T4-F1
#
_cell.length_a   1.000
_cell.length_b   1.000
_cell.length_c   1.000
_cell.angle_alpha   90.00
_cell.angle_beta   90.00
_cell.angle_gamma   90.00
#
_symmetry.space_group_name_H-M   'P 1'
#
loop_
_entity.id
_entity.type
_entity.pdbx_description
1 polymer ?
#
loop_
_entity_poly.entity_id
_entity_poly.type
_entity_poly.pdbx_seq_one_letter_code
_entity_poly.pdbx_strand_id
1 'polypeptide(L)'
;MGALQPGMPSPAMLPKEWHLLIIDLKDCFFTIPLYKEDTFSQARNSHDAFHQNARALRRQFGLSHDEAHAIVRACPQCSHHGPGLG
;
A
#
# COMPACT_ATOMS: atom_id res chain seq x y z
N MET A 1 -30.55 6.87 -16.15
CA MET A 1 -30.56 6.68 -14.68
C MET A 1 -30.39 5.19 -14.43
N GLY A 2 -29.17 4.74 -14.09
CA GLY A 2 -28.88 3.32 -13.88
C GLY A 2 -29.50 2.78 -12.59
N ALA A 3 -29.69 1.47 -12.50
CA ALA A 3 -30.24 0.83 -11.31
C ALA A 3 -29.26 0.95 -10.12
N LEU A 4 -29.77 1.28 -8.94
CA LEU A 4 -29.01 1.26 -7.69
C LEU A 4 -28.66 -0.20 -7.34
N GLN A 5 -27.40 -0.47 -7.00
CA GLN A 5 -26.99 -1.80 -6.56
C GLN A 5 -27.69 -2.14 -5.23
N PRO A 6 -28.50 -3.23 -5.19
CA PRO A 6 -29.14 -3.67 -3.95
C PRO A 6 -28.07 -4.03 -2.90
N GLY A 7 -28.14 -3.44 -1.72
CA GLY A 7 -27.24 -3.73 -0.59
C GLY A 7 -26.28 -2.61 -0.20
N MET A 8 -26.13 -1.56 -1.01
CA MET A 8 -25.44 -0.34 -0.60
C MET A 8 -26.42 0.65 0.05
N PRO A 9 -26.06 1.30 1.19
CA PRO A 9 -26.86 2.39 1.72
C PRO A 9 -26.95 3.48 0.64
N SER A 10 -28.16 4.00 0.43
CA SER A 10 -28.35 5.10 -0.53
C SER A 10 -27.39 6.24 -0.17
N PRO A 11 -26.67 6.84 -1.14
CA PRO A 11 -25.83 8.01 -0.87
C PRO A 11 -26.57 9.17 -0.19
N ALA A 12 -27.91 9.20 -0.31
CA ALA A 12 -28.78 10.14 0.39
C ALA A 12 -28.88 9.92 1.92
N MET A 13 -28.36 8.80 2.44
CA MET A 13 -28.28 8.54 3.89
C MET A 13 -27.03 9.13 4.56
N LEU A 14 -26.07 9.65 3.78
CA LEU A 14 -24.92 10.36 4.34
C LEU A 14 -25.36 11.76 4.77
N PRO A 15 -25.17 12.16 6.05
CA PRO A 15 -25.48 13.51 6.49
C PRO A 15 -24.66 14.55 5.70
N LYS A 16 -25.28 15.68 5.34
CA LYS A 16 -24.69 16.70 4.46
C LYS A 16 -23.44 17.36 5.05
N GLU A 17 -23.26 17.29 6.36
CA GLU A 17 -22.19 17.94 7.10
C GLU A 17 -21.02 17.00 7.46
N TRP A 18 -21.01 15.76 6.94
CA TRP A 18 -19.90 14.85 7.19
C TRP A 18 -18.69 15.17 6.31
N HIS A 19 -17.50 15.14 6.92
CA HIS A 19 -16.23 15.21 6.20
C HIS A 19 -16.01 13.93 5.40
N LEU A 20 -16.47 13.90 4.15
CA LEU A 20 -16.31 12.77 3.25
C LEU A 20 -14.87 12.72 2.72
N LEU A 21 -14.15 11.65 3.05
CA LEU A 21 -12.86 11.33 2.46
C LEU A 21 -13.08 10.26 1.38
N ILE A 22 -12.96 10.65 0.12
CA ILE A 22 -13.01 9.72 -1.01
C ILE A 22 -11.58 9.22 -1.25
N ILE A 23 -11.31 7.96 -0.91
CA ILE A 23 -10.02 7.34 -1.19
C ILE A 23 -10.22 6.32 -2.32
N ASP A 24 -9.56 6.52 -3.45
CA ASP A 24 -9.55 5.55 -4.53
C ASP A 24 -8.82 4.29 -4.06
N LEU A 25 -9.42 3.10 -4.17
CA LEU A 25 -8.82 1.87 -3.63
C LEU A 25 -7.44 1.56 -4.25
N LYS A 26 -7.14 2.00 -5.48
CA LYS A 26 -5.82 1.86 -6.09
C LYS A 26 -4.80 2.80 -5.46
N ASP A 27 -5.21 4.00 -5.05
CA ASP A 27 -4.39 4.96 -4.28
C ASP A 27 -4.39 4.66 -2.75
N CYS A 28 -5.41 3.94 -2.27
CA CYS A 28 -5.65 3.57 -0.87
C CYS A 28 -4.92 2.29 -0.47
N PHE A 29 -4.53 1.48 -1.47
CA PHE A 29 -3.32 0.65 -1.55
C PHE A 29 -2.56 0.46 -0.23
N PHE A 30 -1.98 1.59 0.23
CA PHE A 30 -1.08 1.69 1.37
C PHE A 30 -1.24 3.00 2.19
N THR A 31 -2.30 3.79 1.98
CA THR A 31 -2.39 5.19 2.48
C THR A 31 -3.38 5.37 3.63
N ILE A 32 -3.81 4.29 4.28
CA ILE A 32 -4.42 4.40 5.61
C ILE A 32 -3.25 4.49 6.60
N PRO A 33 -3.10 5.57 7.39
CA PRO A 33 -2.01 5.68 8.35
C PRO A 33 -2.14 4.58 9.40
N LEU A 34 -1.41 3.50 9.20
CA LEU A 34 -1.33 2.38 10.12
C LEU A 34 -0.27 2.67 11.18
N TYR A 35 -0.43 2.04 12.33
CA TYR A 35 0.48 2.16 13.47
C TYR A 35 1.92 1.80 13.04
N LYS A 36 2.92 2.59 13.49
CA LYS A 36 4.31 2.57 12.97
C LYS A 36 4.96 1.18 12.95
N GLU A 37 4.65 0.32 13.92
CA GLU A 37 5.22 -1.02 14.02
C GLU A 37 4.77 -1.98 12.91
N ASP A 38 3.69 -1.66 12.18
CA ASP A 38 3.16 -2.48 11.09
C ASP A 38 3.77 -2.14 9.71
N THR A 39 4.61 -1.10 9.64
CA THR A 39 5.18 -0.59 8.39
C THR A 39 6.15 -1.57 7.71
N PHE A 40 7.01 -2.25 8.48
CA PHE A 40 7.95 -3.24 7.93
C PHE A 40 7.22 -4.49 7.41
N SER A 41 6.24 -5.00 8.15
CA SER A 41 5.42 -6.15 7.75
C SER A 41 4.64 -5.87 6.46
N GLN A 42 4.03 -4.69 6.36
CA GLN A 42 3.34 -4.27 5.15
C GLN A 42 4.29 -4.06 3.97
N ALA A 43 5.45 -3.47 4.18
CA ALA A 43 6.46 -3.31 3.14
C ALA A 43 6.92 -4.68 2.59
N ARG A 44 7.06 -5.68 3.47
CA ARG A 44 7.34 -7.07 3.05
C ARG A 44 6.20 -7.64 2.23
N ASN A 45 4.96 -7.55 2.71
CA ASN A 45 3.79 -8.05 1.96
C ASN A 45 3.64 -7.37 0.60
N SER A 46 3.90 -6.06 0.53
CA SER A 46 3.89 -5.28 -0.70
C SER A 46 5.00 -5.73 -1.67
N HIS A 47 6.22 -5.95 -1.15
CA HIS A 47 7.31 -6.50 -1.95
C HIS A 47 7.01 -7.93 -2.43
N ASP A 48 6.43 -8.79 -1.60
CA ASP A 48 6.07 -10.17 -1.99
C ASP A 48 4.99 -10.19 -3.08
N ALA A 49 4.09 -9.20 -3.12
CA ALA A 49 3.05 -9.09 -4.14
C ALA A 49 3.54 -8.47 -5.46
N PHE A 50 4.43 -7.48 -5.39
CA PHE A 50 4.77 -6.62 -6.54
C PHE A 50 6.26 -6.59 -6.90
N HIS A 51 7.11 -7.23 -6.11
CA HIS A 51 8.57 -7.27 -6.28
C HIS A 51 9.22 -5.90 -6.51
N GLN A 52 8.70 -4.88 -5.83
CA GLN A 52 9.21 -3.51 -5.95
C GLN A 52 10.60 -3.33 -5.34
N ASN A 53 11.40 -2.43 -5.92
CA ASN A 53 12.78 -2.21 -5.48
C ASN A 53 12.90 -1.49 -4.12
N ALA A 54 14.09 -1.53 -3.53
CA ALA A 54 14.36 -0.93 -2.21
C ALA A 54 14.06 0.57 -2.18
N ARG A 55 14.30 1.29 -3.28
CA ARG A 55 14.01 2.73 -3.37
C ARG A 55 12.52 3.03 -3.27
N ALA A 56 11.67 2.22 -3.92
CA ALA A 56 10.22 2.33 -3.84
C ALA A 56 9.72 2.06 -2.41
N LEU A 57 10.21 0.98 -1.79
CA LEU A 57 9.85 0.61 -0.41
C LEU A 57 10.17 1.72 0.59
N ARG A 58 11.36 2.34 0.51
CA ARG A 58 11.73 3.49 1.37
C ARG A 58 10.78 4.66 1.23
N ARG A 59 10.40 4.98 0.00
CA ARG A 59 9.53 6.13 -0.30
C ARG A 59 8.10 5.89 0.14
N GLN A 60 7.57 4.69 -0.08
CA GLN A 60 6.19 4.35 0.22
C GLN A 60 5.96 4.09 1.71
N PHE A 61 6.89 3.40 2.38
CA PHE A 61 6.72 2.95 3.77
C PHE A 61 7.58 3.72 4.78
N GLY A 62 8.37 4.70 4.33
CA GLY A 62 9.23 5.50 5.22
C GLY A 62 10.39 4.70 5.83
N LEU A 63 10.75 3.55 5.25
CA LEU A 63 11.82 2.68 5.75
C LEU A 63 13.21 3.30 5.62
N SER A 64 14.10 2.90 6.53
CA SER A 64 15.54 3.13 6.40
C SER A 64 16.12 2.39 5.18
N HIS A 65 17.35 2.75 4.81
CA HIS A 65 18.03 2.10 3.70
C HIS A 65 18.22 0.61 3.95
N ASP A 66 18.68 0.25 5.16
CA ASP A 66 18.93 -1.14 5.55
C ASP A 66 17.66 -1.99 5.61
N GLU A 67 16.57 -1.46 6.15
CA GLU A 67 15.28 -2.18 6.21
C GLU A 67 14.75 -2.52 4.82
N ALA A 68 14.76 -1.56 3.89
CA ALA A 68 14.29 -1.80 2.53
C ALA A 68 15.19 -2.78 1.77
N HIS A 69 16.51 -2.73 1.97
CA HIS A 69 17.42 -3.71 1.39
C HIS A 69 17.28 -5.09 2.02
N ALA A 70 16.97 -5.18 3.31
CA ALA A 70 16.72 -6.46 3.98
C ALA A 70 15.52 -7.18 3.36
N ILE A 71 14.43 -6.46 3.06
CA ILE A 71 13.25 -7.01 2.39
C ILE A 71 13.62 -7.57 1.01
N VAL A 72 14.30 -6.78 0.18
CA VAL A 72 14.67 -7.21 -1.19
C VAL A 72 15.66 -8.39 -1.16
N ARG A 73 16.63 -8.38 -0.24
CA ARG A 73 17.62 -9.47 -0.08
C ARG A 73 17.00 -10.77 0.42
N ALA A 74 15.96 -10.67 1.25
CA ALA A 74 15.24 -11.84 1.77
C ALA A 74 14.32 -12.49 0.73
N CYS A 75 13.99 -11.79 -0.36
CA CYS A 75 13.14 -12.32 -1.42
C CYS A 75 13.93 -13.28 -2.33
N PRO A 76 13.54 -14.57 -2.44
CA PRO A 76 14.29 -15.55 -3.24
C PRO A 76 14.23 -15.28 -4.76
N GLN A 77 13.29 -14.46 -5.23
CA GLN A 77 13.22 -14.08 -6.64
C GLN A 77 14.12 -12.87 -6.96
N CYS A 78 14.19 -11.92 -6.02
CA CYS A 78 14.96 -10.69 -6.20
C CYS A 78 16.41 -10.83 -5.73
N SER A 79 16.73 -11.76 -4.82
CA SER A 79 18.08 -11.99 -4.30
C SER A 79 19.12 -12.35 -5.36
N HIS A 80 18.68 -12.98 -6.46
CA HIS A 80 19.53 -13.39 -7.58
C HIS A 80 19.66 -12.33 -8.68
N HIS A 81 18.81 -11.31 -8.67
CA HIS A 81 18.92 -10.18 -9.58
C HIS A 81 19.89 -9.16 -8.97
N GLY A 82 21.08 -9.04 -9.56
CA GLY A 82 22.12 -8.10 -9.12
C GLY A 82 21.63 -6.64 -9.04
N PRO A 83 22.46 -5.72 -8.53
CA PRO A 83 22.05 -4.41 -8.01
C PRO A 83 21.54 -3.39 -9.06
N GLY A 84 21.23 -3.81 -10.29
CA GLY A 84 20.87 -2.95 -11.42
C GLY A 84 19.38 -2.66 -11.61
N LEU A 85 18.48 -3.11 -10.72
CA LEU A 85 17.06 -2.76 -10.74
C LEU A 85 16.67 -2.09 -9.41
N GLY A 86 17.04 -0.81 -9.27
CA GLY A 86 16.80 0.01 -8.08
C GLY A 86 17.05 1.49 -8.29
#